data_AF-A0A953FMQ7-F1
#
_entry.id   AF-A0A953FMQ7-F1
#
_cell.length_a   1.000
_cell.length_b   1.000
_cell.length_c   1.000
_cell.angle_alpha   90.00
_cell.angle_beta   90.00
_cell.angle_gamma   90.00
#
_symmetry.space_group_name_H-M   'P 1'
#
loop_
_entity.id
_entity.type
_entity.pdbx_description
1 polymer ?
#
loop_
_entity_poly.entity_id
_entity_poly.type
_entity_poly.pdbx_seq_one_letter_code
_entity_poly.pdbx_strand_id
1 'polypeptide(L)'
;MVNAQSDTPCGAPLLPVYPSSCSFQVFTTAGAAYQNDPANGGTAPCAFPGSPDVWFSVVVPPSGSIAITTEEGTITDGGMAVYRGPCTAPVLIECDDDAAVGMMPVVDRSDYIPGETLYIRLWKGANIGTGTFSICAVESHSDCREAIPVCHSFHMDGNPYGPGSVVDVAANFCDIPEYQSEWFRFYFIVGGTFGFKIFPDQVNGVYPDYDWLLYPAIDTSFCGSHTPNTLPYACNGSSSTGTLGETGLDLSGVSNSVPSGPGNPFCPLMTVNAGELYYLFVNNFSTSSTGFQMDISGSAILDCGIPMGLSNGSLRTSLPLVRPCPANGSAWYTAGSPGIVQARLIDMRGREVRMWAVTGRKVNYLSLDGVVPGVYMVKGCASDGQVREVARLVVE
;
A
#
# COMPACT_ATOMS: atom_id res chain seq x y z
N MET A 1 -25.42 0.04 -18.45
CA MET A 1 -24.77 -0.74 -19.51
C MET A 1 -23.90 -1.77 -18.80
N VAL A 2 -24.01 -3.05 -19.16
CA VAL A 2 -23.15 -4.10 -18.61
C VAL A 2 -21.82 -4.02 -19.38
N ASN A 3 -20.70 -4.02 -18.67
CA ASN A 3 -19.37 -4.01 -19.29
C ASN A 3 -19.14 -5.29 -20.12
N ALA A 4 -18.22 -5.25 -21.08
CA ALA A 4 -17.89 -6.42 -21.90
C ALA A 4 -17.31 -7.55 -21.01
N GLN A 5 -17.67 -8.80 -21.31
CA GLN A 5 -17.23 -10.00 -20.59
C GLN A 5 -16.92 -11.12 -21.59
N SER A 6 -16.20 -12.16 -21.16
CA SER A 6 -15.82 -13.29 -22.01
C SER A 6 -16.06 -14.64 -21.32
N ASP A 7 -16.43 -15.63 -22.13
CA ASP A 7 -16.53 -17.04 -21.72
C ASP A 7 -15.16 -17.74 -21.71
N THR A 8 -14.06 -17.08 -22.12
CA THR A 8 -12.74 -17.71 -22.18
C THR A 8 -11.64 -16.75 -21.71
N PRO A 9 -10.53 -17.27 -21.15
CA PRO A 9 -9.38 -16.45 -20.75
C PRO A 9 -8.78 -15.63 -21.91
N CYS A 10 -8.77 -16.15 -23.15
CA CYS A 10 -8.14 -15.45 -24.28
C CYS A 10 -8.91 -14.21 -24.76
N GLY A 11 -10.20 -14.12 -24.43
CA GLY A 11 -11.03 -12.95 -24.72
C GLY A 11 -11.27 -12.07 -23.50
N ALA A 12 -10.62 -12.36 -22.38
CA ALA A 12 -10.93 -11.76 -21.09
C ALA A 12 -10.65 -10.24 -21.09
N PRO A 13 -11.65 -9.37 -20.82
CA PRO A 13 -11.44 -7.94 -20.67
C PRO A 13 -10.45 -7.63 -19.55
N LEU A 14 -9.74 -6.51 -19.69
CA LEU A 14 -8.83 -6.02 -18.66
C LEU A 14 -9.62 -5.41 -17.49
N LEU A 15 -9.39 -5.93 -16.30
CA LEU A 15 -9.76 -5.32 -15.03
C LEU A 15 -8.58 -4.44 -14.57
N PRO A 16 -8.75 -3.12 -14.39
CA PRO A 16 -7.70 -2.27 -13.87
C PRO A 16 -7.38 -2.62 -12.41
N VAL A 17 -6.09 -2.57 -12.07
CA VAL A 17 -5.62 -2.65 -10.68
C VAL A 17 -5.48 -1.23 -10.15
N TYR A 18 -6.24 -0.89 -9.11
CA TYR A 18 -6.18 0.43 -8.46
C TYR A 18 -5.00 0.48 -7.46
N PRO A 19 -4.35 1.63 -7.28
CA PRO A 19 -3.13 1.73 -6.46
C PRO A 19 -3.39 1.92 -4.96
N SER A 20 -4.63 2.14 -4.53
CA SER A 20 -4.91 2.44 -3.10
C SER A 20 -6.32 2.07 -2.68
N SER A 21 -7.33 2.38 -3.51
CA SER A 21 -8.73 2.22 -3.13
C SER A 21 -9.48 1.49 -4.23
N CYS A 22 -10.32 0.55 -3.81
CA CYS A 22 -11.09 -0.24 -4.75
C CYS A 22 -12.20 0.59 -5.40
N SER A 23 -12.25 0.59 -6.73
CA SER A 23 -13.41 1.09 -7.48
C SER A 23 -14.10 -0.07 -8.19
N PHE A 24 -15.14 -0.57 -7.51
CA PHE A 24 -15.94 -1.70 -7.94
C PHE A 24 -16.63 -1.47 -9.29
N GLN A 25 -16.55 -2.49 -10.13
CA GLN A 25 -17.23 -2.54 -11.41
C GLN A 25 -18.27 -3.65 -11.43
N VAL A 26 -19.46 -3.34 -11.94
CA VAL A 26 -20.60 -4.27 -11.97
C VAL A 26 -20.61 -5.08 -13.26
N PHE A 27 -20.75 -6.40 -13.12
CA PHE A 27 -20.81 -7.38 -14.22
C PHE A 27 -21.92 -8.41 -14.00
N THR A 28 -22.11 -9.34 -14.95
CA THR A 28 -23.09 -10.42 -14.82
C THR A 28 -22.63 -11.73 -15.46
N THR A 29 -22.99 -12.87 -14.90
CA THR A 29 -22.81 -14.17 -15.58
C THR A 29 -23.97 -14.51 -16.53
N ALA A 30 -24.99 -13.66 -16.64
CA ALA A 30 -26.13 -13.90 -17.52
C ALA A 30 -25.69 -13.91 -19.01
N GLY A 31 -26.07 -14.96 -19.73
CA GLY A 31 -25.70 -15.15 -21.14
C GLY A 31 -24.31 -15.75 -21.36
N ALA A 32 -23.54 -16.00 -20.30
CA ALA A 32 -22.30 -16.76 -20.38
C ALA A 32 -22.57 -18.26 -20.47
N ALA A 33 -21.52 -19.03 -20.79
CA ALA A 33 -21.52 -20.48 -20.76
C ALA A 33 -20.67 -21.01 -19.61
N TYR A 34 -20.99 -22.21 -19.11
CA TYR A 34 -20.11 -22.91 -18.18
C TYR A 34 -18.89 -23.47 -18.93
N GLN A 35 -17.69 -23.12 -18.48
CA GLN A 35 -16.43 -23.65 -18.98
C GLN A 35 -15.94 -24.86 -18.17
N ASN A 36 -15.67 -25.97 -18.84
CA ASN A 36 -14.96 -27.10 -18.25
C ASN A 36 -13.86 -27.64 -19.17
N ASP A 37 -13.55 -26.89 -20.25
CA ASP A 37 -12.48 -27.20 -21.16
C ASP A 37 -11.12 -27.06 -20.43
N PRO A 38 -10.29 -28.12 -20.39
CA PRO A 38 -8.93 -28.03 -19.85
C PRO A 38 -8.08 -26.91 -20.46
N ALA A 39 -8.31 -26.54 -21.72
CA ALA A 39 -7.62 -25.42 -22.38
C ALA A 39 -7.98 -24.06 -21.74
N ASN A 40 -9.12 -23.97 -21.06
CA ASN A 40 -9.60 -22.77 -20.36
C ASN A 40 -9.55 -22.97 -18.83
N GLY A 41 -8.61 -23.77 -18.32
CA GLY A 41 -8.44 -24.00 -16.88
C GLY A 41 -9.31 -25.11 -16.29
N GLY A 42 -10.13 -25.79 -17.10
CA GLY A 42 -10.89 -26.98 -16.69
C GLY A 42 -11.99 -26.70 -15.66
N THR A 43 -12.28 -27.69 -14.81
CA THR A 43 -13.20 -27.55 -13.69
C THR A 43 -12.48 -26.93 -12.50
N ALA A 44 -12.97 -25.80 -12.00
CA ALA A 44 -12.41 -25.16 -10.81
C ALA A 44 -12.53 -26.07 -9.54
N PRO A 45 -11.66 -25.94 -8.54
CA PRO A 45 -11.71 -26.81 -7.36
C PRO A 45 -12.54 -26.28 -6.18
N CYS A 46 -13.14 -25.09 -6.26
CA CYS A 46 -13.91 -24.44 -5.17
C CYS A 46 -15.34 -24.06 -5.60
N ALA A 47 -16.18 -23.63 -4.64
CA ALA A 47 -17.53 -23.08 -4.84
C ALA A 47 -18.54 -23.96 -5.61
N PHE A 48 -18.29 -25.28 -5.71
CA PHE A 48 -19.12 -26.22 -6.48
C PHE A 48 -19.43 -25.70 -7.90
N PRO A 49 -18.48 -25.81 -8.86
CA PRO A 49 -18.59 -25.17 -10.16
C PRO A 49 -19.52 -25.95 -11.12
N GLY A 50 -20.24 -25.20 -11.95
CA GLY A 50 -21.23 -25.73 -12.90
C GLY A 50 -22.17 -24.67 -13.44
N SER A 51 -22.21 -23.52 -12.77
CA SER A 51 -22.83 -22.28 -13.26
C SER A 51 -22.04 -21.68 -14.41
N PRO A 52 -22.68 -20.90 -15.30
CA PRO A 52 -21.96 -20.02 -16.23
C PRO A 52 -20.96 -19.12 -15.51
N ASP A 53 -19.80 -18.95 -16.14
CA ASP A 53 -18.67 -18.21 -15.60
C ASP A 53 -18.17 -17.17 -16.59
N VAL A 54 -17.57 -16.12 -16.06
CA VAL A 54 -16.98 -15.04 -16.86
C VAL A 54 -15.53 -14.85 -16.49
N TRP A 55 -14.75 -14.39 -17.45
CA TRP A 55 -13.31 -14.19 -17.34
C TRP A 55 -12.93 -12.72 -17.39
N PHE A 56 -11.89 -12.36 -16.63
CA PHE A 56 -11.18 -11.09 -16.63
C PHE A 56 -9.68 -11.34 -16.72
N SER A 57 -8.92 -10.32 -17.12
CA SER A 57 -7.47 -10.32 -17.04
C SER A 57 -6.98 -9.14 -16.21
N VAL A 58 -5.86 -9.31 -15.51
CA VAL A 58 -5.16 -8.23 -14.80
C VAL A 58 -3.68 -8.26 -15.17
N VAL A 59 -3.03 -7.10 -15.14
CA VAL A 59 -1.58 -7.00 -15.26
C VAL A 59 -1.01 -6.73 -13.88
N VAL A 60 -0.09 -7.57 -13.44
CA VAL A 60 0.48 -7.49 -12.08
C VAL A 60 1.31 -6.22 -11.93
N PRO A 61 1.05 -5.38 -10.89
CA PRO A 61 1.81 -4.17 -10.64
C PRO A 61 3.27 -4.47 -10.29
N PRO A 62 4.16 -3.46 -10.30
CA PRO A 62 5.58 -3.63 -9.94
C PRO A 62 5.83 -4.24 -8.56
N SER A 63 4.89 -4.06 -7.63
CA SER A 63 4.90 -4.67 -6.28
C SER A 63 4.76 -6.20 -6.31
N GLY A 64 4.11 -6.76 -7.33
CA GLY A 64 3.76 -8.19 -7.32
C GLY A 64 2.53 -8.50 -6.46
N SER A 65 1.81 -7.48 -5.97
CA SER A 65 0.73 -7.65 -5.00
C SER A 65 -0.61 -7.17 -5.54
N ILE A 66 -1.62 -8.02 -5.44
CA ILE A 66 -3.00 -7.69 -5.82
C ILE A 66 -3.96 -8.38 -4.84
N ALA A 67 -4.90 -7.60 -4.33
CA ALA A 67 -6.17 -8.08 -3.80
C ALA A 67 -7.26 -7.98 -4.88
N ILE A 68 -7.90 -9.10 -5.17
CA ILE A 68 -9.08 -9.19 -6.04
C ILE A 68 -10.26 -9.50 -5.12
N THR A 69 -11.22 -8.61 -5.07
CA THR A 69 -12.35 -8.70 -4.14
C THR A 69 -13.66 -8.51 -4.88
N THR A 70 -14.75 -9.02 -4.28
CA THR A 70 -16.08 -8.98 -4.86
C THR A 70 -17.12 -8.51 -3.86
N GLU A 71 -18.22 -7.95 -4.36
CA GLU A 71 -19.40 -7.62 -3.56
C GLU A 71 -20.64 -8.29 -4.16
N GLU A 72 -21.60 -8.56 -3.28
CA GLU A 72 -22.87 -9.17 -3.65
C GLU A 72 -23.63 -8.31 -4.67
N GLY A 73 -24.20 -8.99 -5.66
CA GLY A 73 -25.25 -8.44 -6.51
C GLY A 73 -26.50 -9.30 -6.35
N THR A 74 -26.95 -9.92 -7.43
CA THR A 74 -27.90 -11.05 -7.31
C THR A 74 -27.19 -12.38 -7.09
N ILE A 75 -25.88 -12.43 -7.31
CA ILE A 75 -25.00 -13.47 -6.78
C ILE A 75 -24.63 -13.04 -5.36
N THR A 76 -25.01 -13.84 -4.36
CA THR A 76 -24.70 -13.66 -2.93
C THR A 76 -23.80 -14.79 -2.40
N ASP A 77 -23.51 -15.77 -3.26
CA ASP A 77 -22.67 -16.94 -3.01
C ASP A 77 -21.89 -17.18 -4.31
N GLY A 78 -20.60 -16.88 -4.30
CA GLY A 78 -19.76 -16.78 -5.48
C GLY A 78 -18.57 -17.73 -5.44
N GLY A 79 -17.95 -17.94 -6.60
CA GLY A 79 -16.66 -18.62 -6.68
C GLY A 79 -15.72 -17.85 -7.60
N MET A 80 -14.46 -17.75 -7.21
CA MET A 80 -13.42 -17.11 -8.01
C MET A 80 -12.18 -17.99 -8.09
N ALA A 81 -11.54 -18.00 -9.25
CA ALA A 81 -10.25 -18.64 -9.44
C ALA A 81 -9.29 -17.74 -10.20
N VAL A 82 -8.04 -17.71 -9.76
CA VAL A 82 -6.95 -16.95 -10.40
C VAL A 82 -5.98 -17.92 -11.06
N TYR A 83 -5.58 -17.63 -12.29
CA TYR A 83 -4.71 -18.45 -13.09
C TYR A 83 -3.55 -17.64 -13.69
N ARG A 84 -2.42 -18.31 -13.96
CA ARG A 84 -1.29 -17.77 -14.74
C ARG A 84 -0.95 -18.62 -15.95
N GLY A 85 -0.08 -18.10 -16.81
CA GLY A 85 0.40 -18.79 -18.00
C GLY A 85 -0.36 -18.34 -19.26
N PRO A 86 -0.23 -19.07 -20.39
CA PRO A 86 -0.92 -18.70 -21.61
C PRO A 86 -2.44 -18.89 -21.44
N CYS A 87 -3.24 -17.99 -22.02
CA CYS A 87 -4.70 -18.09 -21.98
C CYS A 87 -5.25 -19.40 -22.58
N THR A 88 -4.47 -20.14 -23.38
CA THR A 88 -4.87 -21.42 -23.98
C THR A 88 -4.53 -22.64 -23.13
N ALA A 89 -3.84 -22.45 -22.01
CA ALA A 89 -3.52 -23.49 -21.03
C ALA A 89 -3.16 -22.84 -19.68
N PRO A 90 -4.09 -22.08 -19.07
CA PRO A 90 -3.82 -21.38 -17.83
C PRO A 90 -3.72 -22.38 -16.67
N VAL A 91 -2.79 -22.13 -15.75
CA VAL A 91 -2.54 -22.94 -14.56
C VAL A 91 -3.13 -22.23 -13.35
N LEU A 92 -3.94 -22.95 -12.58
CA LEU A 92 -4.56 -22.45 -11.36
C LEU A 92 -3.49 -22.04 -10.34
N ILE A 93 -3.68 -20.85 -9.76
CA ILE A 93 -2.92 -20.37 -8.60
C ILE A 93 -3.76 -20.58 -7.34
N GLU A 94 -4.98 -20.06 -7.34
CA GLU A 94 -5.85 -20.00 -6.18
C GLU A 94 -7.31 -20.04 -6.59
N CYS A 95 -8.14 -20.56 -5.70
CA CYS A 95 -9.59 -20.63 -5.83
C CYS A 95 -10.19 -20.31 -4.47
N ASP A 96 -11.11 -19.36 -4.43
CA ASP A 96 -11.82 -18.94 -3.23
C ASP A 96 -13.32 -18.86 -3.50
N ASP A 97 -14.12 -19.06 -2.46
CA ASP A 97 -15.58 -19.01 -2.50
C ASP A 97 -16.20 -18.09 -1.43
N ASP A 98 -15.75 -18.15 -0.18
CA ASP A 98 -16.48 -17.55 0.95
C ASP A 98 -15.65 -16.59 1.83
N ALA A 99 -14.47 -16.15 1.39
CA ALA A 99 -13.58 -15.38 2.26
C ALA A 99 -13.86 -13.85 2.30
N ALA A 100 -14.72 -13.32 1.41
CA ALA A 100 -15.07 -11.90 1.36
C ALA A 100 -16.35 -11.59 2.17
N VAL A 101 -16.88 -10.37 2.01
CA VAL A 101 -18.15 -9.97 2.65
C VAL A 101 -19.30 -10.82 2.10
N GLY A 102 -20.03 -11.49 3.00
CA GLY A 102 -21.07 -12.44 2.61
C GLY A 102 -20.47 -13.83 2.39
N MET A 103 -20.95 -14.54 1.36
CA MET A 103 -20.38 -15.81 0.88
C MET A 103 -19.71 -15.56 -0.48
N MET A 104 -19.01 -14.42 -0.60
CA MET A 104 -18.41 -13.97 -1.85
C MET A 104 -16.91 -14.21 -1.82
N PRO A 105 -16.27 -14.39 -2.99
CA PRO A 105 -14.87 -14.73 -3.03
C PRO A 105 -13.94 -13.52 -3.00
N VAL A 106 -12.76 -13.72 -2.42
CA VAL A 106 -11.63 -12.79 -2.39
C VAL A 106 -10.33 -13.56 -2.56
N VAL A 107 -9.37 -12.98 -3.27
CA VAL A 107 -7.99 -13.49 -3.35
C VAL A 107 -7.05 -12.33 -3.09
N ASP A 108 -6.28 -12.42 -2.02
CA ASP A 108 -5.29 -11.42 -1.63
C ASP A 108 -3.90 -12.04 -1.60
N ARG A 109 -3.03 -11.62 -2.53
CA ARG A 109 -1.68 -12.18 -2.66
C ARG A 109 -0.63 -11.15 -3.00
N SER A 110 0.59 -11.39 -2.54
CA SER A 110 1.79 -10.57 -2.75
C SER A 110 2.95 -11.29 -3.45
N ASP A 111 2.71 -12.51 -3.95
CA ASP A 111 3.72 -13.38 -4.53
C ASP A 111 3.57 -13.56 -6.06
N TYR A 112 2.84 -12.65 -6.72
CA TYR A 112 2.74 -12.65 -8.17
C TYR A 112 4.01 -12.11 -8.83
N ILE A 113 4.21 -12.44 -10.11
CA ILE A 113 5.37 -11.98 -10.89
C ILE A 113 5.04 -10.60 -11.48
N PRO A 114 5.79 -9.54 -11.15
CA PRO A 114 5.53 -8.21 -11.69
C PRO A 114 5.47 -8.19 -13.22
N GLY A 115 4.42 -7.55 -13.76
CA GLY A 115 4.18 -7.41 -15.20
C GLY A 115 3.62 -8.66 -15.90
N GLU A 116 3.43 -9.79 -15.20
CA GLU A 116 2.71 -10.92 -15.79
C GLU A 116 1.21 -10.60 -15.95
N THR A 117 0.56 -11.31 -16.87
CA THR A 117 -0.91 -11.25 -17.00
C THR A 117 -1.51 -12.45 -16.28
N LEU A 118 -2.44 -12.19 -15.37
CA LEU A 118 -3.25 -13.21 -14.71
C LEU A 118 -4.65 -13.22 -15.30
N TYR A 119 -5.29 -14.38 -15.22
CA TYR A 119 -6.68 -14.57 -15.62
C TYR A 119 -7.53 -14.87 -14.40
N ILE A 120 -8.64 -14.15 -14.27
CA ILE A 120 -9.57 -14.26 -13.15
C ILE A 120 -10.86 -14.82 -13.71
N ARG A 121 -11.34 -15.90 -13.11
CA ARG A 121 -12.60 -16.55 -13.47
C ARG A 121 -13.56 -16.38 -12.32
N LEU A 122 -14.81 -16.00 -12.59
CA LEU A 122 -15.84 -15.82 -11.56
C LEU A 122 -17.16 -16.49 -11.98
N TRP A 123 -17.80 -17.18 -11.04
CA TRP A 123 -19.10 -17.82 -11.21
C TRP A 123 -19.98 -17.67 -9.98
N LYS A 124 -21.27 -18.01 -10.13
CA LYS A 124 -22.18 -18.20 -9.00
C LYS A 124 -21.95 -19.59 -8.39
N GLY A 125 -21.81 -19.67 -7.07
CA GLY A 125 -21.67 -20.95 -6.36
C GLY A 125 -22.88 -21.89 -6.50
N ALA A 126 -22.67 -23.14 -6.07
CA ALA A 126 -23.67 -24.20 -6.01
C ALA A 126 -24.20 -24.73 -7.37
N ASN A 127 -23.34 -24.76 -8.40
CA ASN A 127 -23.56 -25.41 -9.71
C ASN A 127 -24.73 -24.92 -10.58
N ILE A 128 -25.55 -23.95 -10.17
CA ILE A 128 -26.69 -23.48 -10.96
C ILE A 128 -26.95 -21.99 -10.82
N GLY A 129 -27.31 -21.39 -11.96
CA GLY A 129 -27.85 -20.04 -12.05
C GLY A 129 -26.83 -19.01 -12.53
N THR A 130 -27.30 -17.79 -12.67
CA THR A 130 -26.52 -16.63 -13.09
C THR A 130 -26.95 -15.43 -12.27
N GLY A 131 -26.16 -14.36 -12.28
CA GLY A 131 -26.58 -13.13 -11.63
C GLY A 131 -25.60 -11.99 -11.88
N THR A 132 -25.81 -10.89 -11.17
CA THR A 132 -24.91 -9.75 -11.14
C THR A 132 -23.99 -9.84 -9.92
N PHE A 133 -22.82 -9.22 -10.05
CA PHE A 133 -21.82 -9.10 -8.98
C PHE A 133 -21.00 -7.83 -9.25
N SER A 134 -20.30 -7.36 -8.23
CA SER A 134 -19.24 -6.36 -8.41
C SER A 134 -17.88 -7.00 -8.19
N ILE A 135 -16.87 -6.59 -8.96
CA ILE A 135 -15.49 -7.03 -8.79
C ILE A 135 -14.55 -5.82 -8.85
N CYS A 136 -13.46 -5.90 -8.11
CA CYS A 136 -12.39 -4.92 -8.11
C CYS A 136 -11.04 -5.61 -7.91
N ALA A 137 -10.00 -5.06 -8.54
CA ALA A 137 -8.61 -5.40 -8.25
C ALA A 137 -7.89 -4.16 -7.72
N VAL A 138 -7.16 -4.29 -6.64
CA VAL A 138 -6.38 -3.22 -6.01
C VAL A 138 -5.01 -3.77 -5.62
N GLU A 139 -4.00 -2.91 -5.61
CA GLU A 139 -2.68 -3.23 -5.08
C GLU A 139 -2.81 -3.59 -3.60
N SER A 140 -2.28 -4.76 -3.21
CA SER A 140 -2.34 -5.23 -1.83
C SER A 140 -1.10 -4.79 -1.05
N HIS A 141 -1.33 -4.43 0.21
CA HIS A 141 -0.32 -4.00 1.16
C HIS A 141 -0.31 -4.88 2.42
N SER A 142 -0.90 -6.09 2.33
CA SER A 142 -1.06 -7.00 3.47
C SER A 142 0.23 -7.68 3.92
N ASP A 143 1.25 -7.72 3.07
CA ASP A 143 2.55 -8.25 3.41
C ASP A 143 3.60 -7.13 3.53
N CYS A 144 4.55 -7.30 4.47
CA CYS A 144 5.59 -6.32 4.80
C CYS A 144 6.30 -5.69 3.59
N ARG A 145 6.54 -6.48 2.54
CA ARG A 145 7.32 -6.07 1.37
C ARG A 145 6.76 -4.82 0.69
N GLU A 146 5.45 -4.66 0.74
CA GLU A 146 4.74 -3.57 0.06
C GLU A 146 4.24 -2.50 1.05
N ALA A 147 4.94 -2.31 2.17
CA ALA A 147 4.55 -1.34 3.19
C ALA A 147 4.38 0.09 2.64
N ILE A 148 3.23 0.69 2.92
CA ILE A 148 2.85 2.03 2.49
C ILE A 148 3.68 3.08 3.24
N PRO A 149 4.41 3.97 2.53
CA PRO A 149 5.13 5.04 3.18
C PRO A 149 4.21 6.14 3.72
N VAL A 150 4.35 6.47 5.01
CA VAL A 150 3.57 7.52 5.67
C VAL A 150 4.40 8.79 5.86
N CYS A 151 3.79 9.95 5.57
CA CYS A 151 4.44 11.26 5.72
C CYS A 151 3.64 12.32 6.48
N HIS A 152 2.34 12.12 6.66
CA HIS A 152 1.42 13.00 7.37
C HIS A 152 0.21 12.19 7.81
N SER A 153 -0.70 12.79 8.57
CA SER A 153 -1.99 12.17 8.88
C SER A 153 -2.80 11.91 7.61
N PHE A 154 -3.43 10.75 7.51
CA PHE A 154 -4.19 10.33 6.33
C PHE A 154 -5.39 9.50 6.76
N HIS A 155 -6.35 9.39 5.85
CA HIS A 155 -7.47 8.48 5.97
C HIS A 155 -7.26 7.34 4.98
N MET A 156 -7.52 6.11 5.41
CA MET A 156 -7.59 4.95 4.55
C MET A 156 -9.05 4.66 4.26
N ASP A 157 -9.41 4.69 2.99
CA ASP A 157 -10.74 4.30 2.53
C ASP A 157 -10.81 2.79 2.38
N GLY A 158 -11.59 2.15 3.26
CA GLY A 158 -11.75 0.68 3.26
C GLY A 158 -10.58 -0.02 3.95
N ASN A 159 -10.52 -1.35 3.77
CA ASN A 159 -9.58 -2.22 4.46
C ASN A 159 -8.87 -3.20 3.53
N PRO A 160 -7.76 -3.78 4.01
CA PRO A 160 -7.20 -4.99 3.45
C PRO A 160 -8.25 -6.09 3.33
N TYR A 161 -8.07 -6.93 2.33
CA TYR A 161 -9.05 -7.94 1.97
C TYR A 161 -8.70 -9.31 2.54
N GLY A 162 -7.46 -9.51 2.98
CA GLY A 162 -7.03 -10.69 3.71
C GLY A 162 -5.66 -10.48 4.38
N PRO A 163 -5.02 -11.59 4.81
CA PRO A 163 -3.70 -11.56 5.43
C PRO A 163 -2.55 -11.49 4.41
N GLY A 164 -2.84 -11.45 3.11
CA GLY A 164 -1.84 -11.58 2.06
C GLY A 164 -1.31 -13.02 1.91
N SER A 165 -0.09 -13.16 1.38
CA SER A 165 0.52 -14.47 1.04
C SER A 165 1.43 -15.05 2.11
N VAL A 166 1.91 -14.22 3.03
CA VAL A 166 2.73 -14.65 4.16
C VAL A 166 1.91 -14.47 5.42
N VAL A 167 1.86 -15.53 6.21
CA VAL A 167 1.28 -15.43 7.55
C VAL A 167 2.29 -14.72 8.44
N ASP A 168 2.06 -13.44 8.70
CA ASP A 168 2.83 -12.55 9.57
C ASP A 168 2.39 -12.68 11.05
N VAL A 169 1.71 -13.79 11.41
CA VAL A 169 1.20 -14.08 12.75
C VAL A 169 2.20 -13.72 13.84
N ALA A 170 1.82 -12.74 14.64
CA ALA A 170 2.61 -12.23 15.75
C ALA A 170 2.01 -12.62 17.10
N ALA A 171 1.40 -13.80 17.19
CA ALA A 171 0.75 -14.32 18.40
C ALA A 171 1.68 -14.34 19.65
N ASN A 172 3.00 -14.26 19.45
CA ASN A 172 3.97 -14.14 20.54
C ASN A 172 4.03 -12.74 21.17
N PHE A 173 3.43 -11.73 20.55
CA PHE A 173 3.48 -10.32 20.97
C PHE A 173 2.07 -9.75 21.03
N CYS A 174 1.61 -9.45 22.25
CA CYS A 174 0.28 -8.91 22.51
C CYS A 174 -0.89 -9.80 22.03
N ASP A 175 -0.64 -11.10 21.78
CA ASP A 175 -1.62 -12.10 21.34
C ASP A 175 -2.37 -11.73 20.04
N ILE A 176 -1.67 -11.09 19.09
CA ILE A 176 -2.27 -10.58 17.85
C ILE A 176 -2.26 -11.66 16.75
N PRO A 177 -3.42 -12.24 16.36
CA PRO A 177 -3.55 -13.01 15.14
C PRO A 177 -3.59 -12.10 13.90
N GLU A 178 -3.37 -12.66 12.72
CA GLU A 178 -3.52 -11.94 11.47
C GLU A 178 -4.79 -12.39 10.75
N TYR A 179 -5.63 -11.42 10.36
CA TYR A 179 -6.85 -11.66 9.58
C TYR A 179 -6.91 -10.77 8.33
N GLN A 180 -6.76 -9.47 8.52
CA GLN A 180 -6.79 -8.46 7.46
C GLN A 180 -5.72 -7.42 7.79
N SER A 181 -4.53 -7.63 7.26
CA SER A 181 -3.33 -6.87 7.60
C SER A 181 -3.02 -5.80 6.57
N GLU A 182 -2.42 -4.71 7.03
CA GLU A 182 -1.78 -3.70 6.20
C GLU A 182 -0.47 -3.26 6.82
N TRP A 183 0.54 -3.10 5.97
CA TRP A 183 1.84 -2.63 6.41
C TRP A 183 2.08 -1.18 6.00
N PHE A 184 2.63 -0.42 6.93
CA PHE A 184 3.07 0.96 6.76
C PHE A 184 4.56 1.08 7.11
N ARG A 185 5.21 2.12 6.60
CA ARG A 185 6.58 2.46 7.00
C ARG A 185 6.76 3.94 7.28
N PHE A 186 7.55 4.23 8.30
CA PHE A 186 7.91 5.57 8.75
C PHE A 186 9.41 5.76 8.57
N TYR A 187 9.81 6.77 7.79
CA TYR A 187 11.20 7.20 7.71
C TYR A 187 11.35 8.61 8.27
N PHE A 188 12.24 8.78 9.25
CA PHE A 188 12.41 10.04 9.94
C PHE A 188 13.54 10.86 9.32
N ILE A 189 13.26 12.09 8.89
CA ILE A 189 14.30 13.03 8.42
C ILE A 189 14.72 14.04 9.48
N VAL A 190 13.88 14.23 10.50
CA VAL A 190 14.18 15.04 11.67
C VAL A 190 13.75 14.24 12.89
N GLY A 191 14.66 14.10 13.86
CA GLY A 191 14.38 13.43 15.12
C GLY A 191 13.49 14.27 16.05
N GLY A 192 12.95 13.65 17.08
CA GLY A 192 12.03 14.30 18.00
C GLY A 192 11.11 13.29 18.68
N THR A 193 10.00 13.78 19.24
CA THR A 193 8.93 12.90 19.68
C THR A 193 8.09 12.46 18.49
N PHE A 194 7.65 11.21 18.48
CA PHE A 194 6.74 10.68 17.46
C PHE A 194 5.61 9.90 18.13
N GLY A 195 4.41 10.10 17.61
CA GLY A 195 3.25 9.28 17.89
C GLY A 195 2.35 9.16 16.68
N PHE A 196 1.56 8.11 16.65
CA PHE A 196 0.45 7.97 15.72
C PHE A 196 -0.78 7.50 16.51
N LYS A 197 -1.97 7.89 16.08
CA LYS A 197 -3.23 7.32 16.55
C LYS A 197 -4.03 6.80 15.37
N ILE A 198 -4.61 5.63 15.52
CA ILE A 198 -5.56 5.03 14.59
C ILE A 198 -6.94 5.29 15.16
N PHE A 199 -7.83 5.88 14.36
CA PHE A 199 -9.22 6.12 14.65
C PHE A 199 -10.06 5.32 13.64
N PRO A 200 -10.60 4.16 14.03
CA PRO A 200 -11.43 3.34 13.17
C PRO A 200 -12.67 4.09 12.70
N ASP A 201 -13.06 3.90 11.44
CA ASP A 201 -14.35 4.39 10.96
C ASP A 201 -15.48 3.55 11.59
N GLN A 202 -16.54 4.21 12.05
CA GLN A 202 -17.63 3.55 12.74
C GLN A 202 -18.49 2.70 11.79
N VAL A 203 -18.78 1.46 12.20
CA VAL A 203 -19.71 0.55 11.51
C VAL A 203 -20.89 0.23 12.41
N ASN A 204 -22.10 0.56 11.96
CA ASN A 204 -23.34 0.24 12.70
C ASN A 204 -23.33 0.70 14.18
N GLY A 205 -22.68 1.83 14.48
CA GLY A 205 -22.60 2.36 15.84
C GLY A 205 -21.47 1.78 16.71
N VAL A 206 -20.63 0.91 16.15
CA VAL A 206 -19.49 0.28 16.83
C VAL A 206 -18.20 0.62 16.08
N TYR A 207 -17.11 0.86 16.82
CA TYR A 207 -15.80 1.04 16.23
C TYR A 207 -15.11 -0.32 16.07
N PRO A 208 -14.61 -0.66 14.87
CA PRO A 208 -13.81 -1.86 14.67
C PRO A 208 -12.55 -1.88 15.53
N ASP A 209 -12.15 -3.08 15.94
CA ASP A 209 -10.92 -3.35 16.68
C ASP A 209 -9.72 -3.47 15.74
N TYR A 210 -8.68 -2.69 16.00
CA TYR A 210 -7.44 -2.67 15.23
C TYR A 210 -6.25 -2.94 16.13
N ASP A 211 -5.57 -4.04 15.85
CA ASP A 211 -4.33 -4.43 16.49
C ASP A 211 -3.15 -3.88 15.70
N TRP A 212 -2.01 -3.65 16.36
CA TRP A 212 -0.82 -3.21 15.64
C TRP A 212 0.50 -3.59 16.31
N LEU A 213 1.53 -3.72 15.48
CA LEU A 213 2.91 -3.99 15.86
C LEU A 213 3.85 -3.00 15.17
N LEU A 214 4.73 -2.38 15.94
CA LEU A 214 5.71 -1.43 15.44
C LEU A 214 7.12 -2.01 15.55
N TYR A 215 7.80 -2.16 14.42
CA TYR A 215 9.12 -2.76 14.32
C TYR A 215 10.17 -1.70 13.95
N PRO A 216 11.31 -1.63 14.65
CA PRO A 216 12.45 -0.88 14.18
C PRO A 216 13.11 -1.63 13.03
N ALA A 217 13.57 -0.90 12.03
CA ALA A 217 14.28 -1.44 10.88
C ALA A 217 15.61 -0.68 10.67
N ILE A 218 16.64 -1.43 10.29
CA ILE A 218 17.94 -0.85 9.92
C ILE A 218 17.84 -0.20 8.53
N ASP A 219 17.16 -0.88 7.61
CA ASP A 219 16.95 -0.46 6.24
C ASP A 219 15.73 -1.20 5.63
N THR A 220 15.48 -0.97 4.34
CA THR A 220 14.35 -1.54 3.60
C THR A 220 14.47 -3.05 3.34
N SER A 221 15.59 -3.69 3.71
CA SER A 221 15.73 -5.15 3.62
C SER A 221 15.04 -5.89 4.79
N PHE A 222 14.49 -5.15 5.76
CA PHE A 222 13.76 -5.67 6.91
C PHE A 222 12.82 -6.83 6.56
N CYS A 223 11.94 -6.66 5.56
CA CYS A 223 10.96 -7.68 5.17
C CYS A 223 11.57 -8.95 4.56
N GLY A 224 12.82 -8.91 4.09
CA GLY A 224 13.54 -10.12 3.66
C GLY A 224 14.04 -10.97 4.83
N SER A 225 14.12 -10.38 6.03
CA SER A 225 14.60 -11.03 7.27
C SER A 225 13.52 -11.11 8.36
N HIS A 226 12.37 -10.47 8.14
CA HIS A 226 11.25 -10.48 9.06
C HIS A 226 10.72 -11.91 9.23
N THR A 227 10.34 -12.25 10.46
CA THR A 227 9.73 -13.53 10.82
C THR A 227 8.68 -13.27 11.89
N PRO A 228 7.73 -14.20 12.11
CA PRO A 228 6.81 -14.20 13.25
C PRO A 228 7.44 -13.98 14.65
N ASN A 229 8.76 -14.19 14.79
CA ASN A 229 9.50 -14.03 16.04
C ASN A 229 10.32 -12.74 16.11
N THR A 230 10.27 -11.89 15.08
CA THR A 230 10.94 -10.59 15.11
C THR A 230 10.35 -9.76 16.24
N LEU A 231 11.21 -9.27 17.15
CA LEU A 231 10.76 -8.52 18.32
C LEU A 231 10.27 -7.12 17.91
N PRO A 232 9.00 -6.76 18.14
CA PRO A 232 8.53 -5.40 17.93
C PRO A 232 9.11 -4.45 18.98
N TYR A 233 9.27 -3.17 18.60
CA TYR A 233 9.50 -2.08 19.55
C TYR A 233 8.28 -1.86 20.45
N ALA A 234 7.08 -1.92 19.86
CA ALA A 234 5.83 -1.85 20.58
C ALA A 234 4.75 -2.74 19.94
N CYS A 235 3.86 -3.29 20.76
CA CYS A 235 2.70 -4.05 20.32
C CYS A 235 1.45 -3.62 21.08
N ASN A 236 0.30 -3.73 20.42
CA ASN A 236 -0.97 -3.36 21.01
C ASN A 236 -2.10 -4.20 20.40
N GLY A 237 -2.67 -5.07 21.23
CA GLY A 237 -3.84 -5.89 20.88
C GLY A 237 -5.12 -5.44 21.61
N SER A 238 -5.16 -4.20 22.11
CA SER A 238 -6.20 -3.75 23.04
C SER A 238 -7.57 -3.62 22.38
N SER A 239 -8.51 -4.46 22.82
CA SER A 239 -9.92 -4.37 22.43
C SER A 239 -10.72 -3.28 23.14
N SER A 240 -10.14 -2.62 24.16
CA SER A 240 -10.72 -1.42 24.77
C SER A 240 -10.15 -0.19 24.11
N THR A 241 -10.73 0.10 22.96
CA THR A 241 -10.47 1.31 22.23
C THR A 241 -10.94 2.56 22.99
N GLY A 242 -10.35 3.72 22.74
CA GLY A 242 -10.83 4.97 23.34
C GLY A 242 -12.28 5.31 22.95
N THR A 243 -12.77 6.48 23.34
CA THR A 243 -14.17 6.87 23.11
C THR A 243 -14.62 6.83 21.64
N LEU A 244 -13.67 6.85 20.71
CA LEU A 244 -13.86 6.80 19.25
C LEU A 244 -13.22 5.57 18.60
N GLY A 245 -12.95 4.49 19.33
CA GLY A 245 -12.25 3.36 18.72
C GLY A 245 -10.73 3.49 18.72
N GLU A 246 -10.16 4.55 19.30
CA GLU A 246 -8.77 4.87 19.04
C GLU A 246 -7.74 4.02 19.80
N THR A 247 -6.64 3.72 19.12
CA THR A 247 -5.44 3.04 19.62
C THR A 247 -4.18 3.71 19.05
N GLY A 248 -3.00 3.42 19.60
CA GLY A 248 -1.72 3.89 19.03
C GLY A 248 -0.70 4.34 20.07
N LEU A 249 0.12 5.33 19.71
CA LEU A 249 1.08 5.98 20.57
C LEU A 249 0.51 7.30 21.12
N ASP A 250 0.44 7.44 22.45
CA ASP A 250 -0.07 8.64 23.12
C ASP A 250 0.69 8.95 24.42
N LEU A 251 0.59 10.19 24.90
CA LEU A 251 1.14 10.62 26.19
C LEU A 251 0.56 9.86 27.39
N SER A 252 -0.67 9.34 27.27
CA SER A 252 -1.30 8.52 28.29
C SER A 252 -0.79 7.08 28.31
N GLY A 253 -0.02 6.64 27.32
CA GLY A 253 0.52 5.29 27.26
C GLY A 253 1.58 5.03 28.34
N VAL A 254 1.56 3.82 28.92
CA VAL A 254 2.42 3.45 30.07
C VAL A 254 3.23 2.17 29.84
N SER A 255 2.96 1.43 28.76
CA SER A 255 3.63 0.19 28.39
C SER A 255 3.79 0.13 26.88
N ASN A 256 4.93 -0.37 26.39
CA ASN A 256 5.12 -0.67 24.95
C ASN A 256 4.51 -2.03 24.55
N SER A 257 3.90 -2.75 25.49
CA SER A 257 3.19 -3.99 25.24
C SER A 257 1.83 -3.90 25.92
N VAL A 258 0.79 -3.75 25.11
CA VAL A 258 -0.60 -3.68 25.54
C VAL A 258 -1.29 -4.96 25.05
N PRO A 259 -1.57 -5.94 25.94
CA PRO A 259 -2.16 -7.21 25.55
C PRO A 259 -3.65 -7.07 25.18
N SER A 260 -4.22 -8.15 24.66
CA SER A 260 -5.65 -8.22 24.40
C SER A 260 -6.52 -8.04 25.65
N GLY A 261 -7.67 -7.39 25.45
CA GLY A 261 -8.64 -7.12 26.50
C GLY A 261 -8.74 -5.65 26.92
N PRO A 262 -9.54 -5.36 27.97
CA PRO A 262 -9.85 -4.00 28.33
C PRO A 262 -8.72 -3.29 29.07
N GLY A 263 -8.53 -2.00 28.81
CA GLY A 263 -7.42 -1.25 29.38
C GLY A 263 -7.14 0.08 28.66
N ASN A 264 -5.97 0.62 28.93
CA ASN A 264 -5.45 1.78 28.21
C ASN A 264 -5.01 1.34 26.80
N PRO A 265 -5.63 1.85 25.72
CA PRO A 265 -5.31 1.44 24.35
C PRO A 265 -4.04 2.07 23.80
N PHE A 266 -3.23 2.73 24.61
CA PHE A 266 -2.07 3.46 24.14
C PHE A 266 -0.75 2.90 24.66
N CYS A 267 0.20 2.77 23.75
CA CYS A 267 1.62 2.73 24.05
C CYS A 267 2.15 4.17 24.22
N PRO A 268 3.26 4.41 24.94
CA PRO A 268 3.81 5.74 25.10
C PRO A 268 4.36 6.30 23.78
N LEU A 269 4.41 7.64 23.66
CA LEU A 269 5.15 8.30 22.58
C LEU A 269 6.61 7.82 22.54
N MET A 270 7.16 7.72 21.34
CA MET A 270 8.56 7.35 21.15
C MET A 270 9.43 8.58 20.87
N THR A 271 10.72 8.45 21.14
CA THR A 271 11.73 9.42 20.69
C THR A 271 12.51 8.78 19.55
N VAL A 272 12.62 9.50 18.44
CA VAL A 272 13.27 9.04 17.21
C VAL A 272 14.39 9.96 16.79
N ASN A 273 15.35 9.41 16.06
CA ASN A 273 16.44 10.13 15.43
C ASN A 273 16.24 10.24 13.92
N ALA A 274 16.86 11.25 13.30
CA ALA A 274 16.92 11.33 11.84
C ALA A 274 17.66 10.11 11.27
N GLY A 275 17.10 9.53 10.21
CA GLY A 275 17.58 8.33 9.53
C GLY A 275 16.97 7.02 10.05
N GLU A 276 16.22 7.03 11.15
CA GLU A 276 15.56 5.83 11.64
C GLU A 276 14.38 5.44 10.73
N LEU A 277 14.17 4.12 10.60
CA LEU A 277 13.12 3.50 9.81
C LEU A 277 12.32 2.56 10.71
N TYR A 278 11.00 2.61 10.57
CA TYR A 278 10.08 1.72 11.28
C TYR A 278 9.05 1.15 10.32
N TYR A 279 8.65 -0.09 10.56
CA TYR A 279 7.52 -0.75 9.90
C TYR A 279 6.40 -0.92 10.91
N LEU A 280 5.18 -0.61 10.50
CA LEU A 280 3.98 -0.76 11.30
C LEU A 280 3.07 -1.77 10.60
N PHE A 281 2.83 -2.89 11.27
CA PHE A 281 1.76 -3.81 10.92
C PHE A 281 0.49 -3.35 11.61
N VAL A 282 -0.60 -3.24 10.87
CA VAL A 282 -1.94 -2.94 11.37
C VAL A 282 -2.85 -4.09 10.95
N ASN A 283 -3.57 -4.69 11.89
CA ASN A 283 -4.50 -5.77 11.64
C ASN A 283 -5.91 -5.35 12.03
N ASN A 284 -6.82 -5.37 11.06
CA ASN A 284 -8.24 -5.23 11.30
C ASN A 284 -8.77 -6.54 11.91
N PHE A 285 -8.68 -6.66 13.23
CA PHE A 285 -9.13 -7.84 13.97
C PHE A 285 -10.63 -8.10 13.77
N SER A 286 -11.41 -7.04 13.68
CA SER A 286 -12.87 -7.12 13.51
C SER A 286 -13.31 -7.56 12.12
N THR A 287 -12.40 -7.64 11.15
CA THR A 287 -12.70 -7.96 9.74
C THR A 287 -13.80 -7.09 9.14
N SER A 288 -13.87 -5.83 9.57
CA SER A 288 -14.83 -4.85 9.07
C SER A 288 -14.51 -4.43 7.63
N SER A 289 -15.49 -3.85 6.93
CA SER A 289 -15.31 -3.30 5.58
C SER A 289 -14.95 -1.80 5.55
N THR A 290 -14.67 -1.19 6.70
CA THR A 290 -14.42 0.27 6.81
C THR A 290 -13.03 0.57 7.33
N GLY A 291 -12.42 1.60 6.75
CA GLY A 291 -11.05 1.97 7.07
C GLY A 291 -10.88 2.73 8.39
N PHE A 292 -9.88 3.59 8.41
CA PHE A 292 -9.50 4.34 9.60
C PHE A 292 -8.78 5.64 9.24
N GLN A 293 -8.86 6.62 10.14
CA GLN A 293 -8.01 7.80 10.15
C GLN A 293 -6.73 7.50 10.95
N MET A 294 -5.55 7.70 10.35
CA MET A 294 -4.28 7.72 11.07
C MET A 294 -3.81 9.16 11.27
N ASP A 295 -3.71 9.59 12.53
CA ASP A 295 -3.19 10.90 12.90
C ASP A 295 -1.76 10.81 13.41
N ILE A 296 -0.86 11.50 12.71
CA ILE A 296 0.55 11.63 13.11
C ILE A 296 0.72 12.82 14.06
N SER A 297 1.52 12.64 15.10
CA SER A 297 1.78 13.65 16.14
C SER A 297 3.24 13.64 16.61
N GLY A 298 3.60 14.67 17.37
CA GLY A 298 4.96 14.87 17.90
C GLY A 298 5.76 15.93 17.15
N SER A 299 7.07 16.00 17.43
CA SER A 299 7.99 16.97 16.82
C SER A 299 8.88 16.39 15.72
N ALA A 300 8.91 15.06 15.57
CA ALA A 300 9.64 14.39 14.50
C ALA A 300 9.00 14.66 13.12
N ILE A 301 9.81 14.64 12.07
CA ILE A 301 9.32 14.85 10.69
C ILE A 301 9.56 13.60 9.86
N LEU A 302 8.49 13.12 9.23
CA LEU A 302 8.50 11.97 8.33
C LEU A 302 8.86 12.36 6.89
N ASP A 303 9.33 11.38 6.13
CA ASP A 303 9.45 11.42 4.67
C ASP A 303 8.84 10.14 4.10
N CYS A 304 7.90 10.27 3.17
CA CYS A 304 7.32 9.13 2.48
C CYS A 304 8.23 8.58 1.39
N GLY A 305 9.30 9.30 1.01
CA GLY A 305 10.10 8.94 -0.15
C GLY A 305 9.27 9.00 -1.42
N ILE A 306 9.50 10.04 -2.23
CA ILE A 306 9.18 10.00 -3.66
C ILE A 306 9.75 8.67 -4.20
N PRO A 307 8.97 7.81 -4.87
CA PRO A 307 9.57 6.73 -5.62
C PRO A 307 10.58 7.38 -6.56
N MET A 308 11.83 6.93 -6.51
CA MET A 308 12.72 7.14 -7.64
C MET A 308 12.13 6.38 -8.82
N GLY A 309 11.20 7.04 -9.52
CA GLY A 309 10.24 6.39 -10.40
C GLY A 309 9.15 7.34 -10.90
N LEU A 310 9.52 8.54 -11.34
CA LEU A 310 8.66 9.29 -12.25
C LEU A 310 8.70 8.62 -13.62
N SER A 311 7.64 7.88 -13.95
CA SER A 311 7.37 7.30 -15.26
C SER A 311 6.99 8.40 -16.26
N ASN A 312 8.01 9.08 -16.77
CA ASN A 312 7.97 9.60 -18.12
C ASN A 312 9.37 9.43 -18.71
N GLY A 313 9.47 8.70 -19.83
CA GLY A 313 10.68 8.10 -20.39
C GLY A 313 11.81 9.04 -20.86
N SER A 314 12.03 10.17 -20.19
CA SER A 314 13.13 11.10 -20.44
C SER A 314 13.94 11.48 -19.19
N LEU A 315 13.55 11.03 -17.98
CA LEU A 315 14.30 11.28 -16.75
C LEU A 315 15.30 10.15 -16.51
N ARG A 316 16.58 10.37 -16.82
CA ARG A 316 17.65 9.42 -16.51
C ARG A 316 17.87 9.41 -14.99
N THR A 317 17.85 8.22 -14.39
CA THR A 317 18.03 7.93 -12.95
C THR A 317 19.47 8.09 -12.45
N SER A 318 20.18 9.11 -12.90
CA SER A 318 21.35 9.59 -12.15
C SER A 318 20.84 10.59 -11.13
N LEU A 319 20.64 10.14 -9.89
CA LEU A 319 20.14 10.99 -8.81
C LEU A 319 21.04 12.23 -8.66
N PRO A 320 20.48 13.45 -8.66
CA PRO A 320 21.23 14.61 -8.22
C PRO A 320 21.70 14.40 -6.77
N LEU A 321 22.97 14.69 -6.51
CA LEU A 321 23.47 14.71 -5.14
C LEU A 321 23.27 16.12 -4.58
N VAL A 322 22.26 16.29 -3.73
CA VAL A 322 22.08 17.50 -2.90
C VAL A 322 22.56 17.19 -1.48
N ARG A 323 23.54 17.93 -0.98
CA ARG A 323 24.05 17.79 0.40
C ARG A 323 24.01 19.14 1.11
N PRO A 324 23.28 19.27 2.23
CA PRO A 324 23.36 20.46 3.07
C PRO A 324 24.79 20.69 3.56
N CYS A 325 25.19 21.96 3.63
CA CYS A 325 26.44 22.42 4.21
C CYS A 325 26.14 23.55 5.21
N PRO A 326 25.72 23.20 6.45
CA PRO A 326 25.27 24.17 7.45
C PRO A 326 26.35 25.19 7.83
N ALA A 327 27.62 24.78 7.85
CA ALA A 327 28.75 25.63 8.20
C ALA A 327 28.85 26.92 7.36
N ASN A 328 28.33 26.89 6.13
CA ASN A 328 28.40 28.00 5.17
C ASN A 328 27.01 28.46 4.70
N GLY A 329 25.92 28.07 5.37
CA GLY A 329 24.55 28.46 4.97
C GLY A 329 24.19 28.05 3.53
N SER A 330 24.56 26.83 3.12
CA SER A 330 24.56 26.44 1.70
C SER A 330 24.21 24.97 1.50
N ALA A 331 24.03 24.57 0.24
CA ALA A 331 23.97 23.17 -0.16
C ALA A 331 24.88 22.90 -1.36
N TRP A 332 25.47 21.72 -1.42
CA TRP A 332 26.18 21.23 -2.59
C TRP A 332 25.19 20.56 -3.52
N TYR A 333 25.30 20.85 -4.82
CA TYR A 333 24.51 20.22 -5.86
C TYR A 333 25.43 19.66 -6.95
N THR A 334 25.34 18.35 -7.18
CA THR A 334 26.02 17.68 -8.30
C THR A 334 24.96 17.11 -9.22
N ALA A 335 24.92 17.60 -10.46
CA ALA A 335 24.02 17.06 -11.48
C ALA A 335 24.45 15.63 -11.83
N GLY A 336 23.51 14.68 -11.80
CA GLY A 336 23.76 13.32 -12.27
C GLY A 336 23.69 13.22 -13.81
N SER A 337 22.80 14.02 -14.38
CA SER A 337 22.35 14.00 -15.76
C SER A 337 23.18 14.98 -16.59
N PRO A 338 23.55 14.62 -17.82
CA PRO A 338 24.18 15.56 -18.74
C PRO A 338 23.19 16.65 -19.16
N GLY A 339 23.71 17.86 -19.39
CA GLY A 339 22.92 18.96 -19.95
C GLY A 339 22.12 19.79 -18.94
N ILE A 340 22.26 19.54 -17.63
CA ILE A 340 21.74 20.44 -16.62
C ILE A 340 22.53 21.75 -16.62
N VAL A 341 21.82 22.87 -16.75
CA VAL A 341 22.39 24.23 -16.76
C VAL A 341 21.83 25.11 -15.65
N GLN A 342 20.72 24.72 -15.03
CA GLN A 342 20.10 25.45 -13.91
C GLN A 342 19.67 24.50 -12.78
N ALA A 343 19.79 24.95 -11.54
CA ALA A 343 19.12 24.36 -10.38
C ALA A 343 18.11 25.39 -9.83
N ARG A 344 16.87 24.96 -9.56
CA ARG A 344 15.78 25.82 -9.08
C ARG A 344 15.27 25.32 -7.75
N LEU A 345 15.22 26.18 -6.75
CA LEU A 345 14.63 25.93 -5.44
C LEU A 345 13.14 26.26 -5.50
N ILE A 346 12.29 25.27 -5.27
CA ILE A 346 10.84 25.39 -5.30
C ILE A 346 10.31 25.14 -3.88
N ASP A 347 9.46 26.04 -3.37
CA ASP A 347 8.77 25.80 -2.10
C ASP A 347 7.66 24.74 -2.25
N MET A 348 7.12 24.29 -1.12
CA MET A 348 6.01 23.32 -1.08
C MET A 348 4.71 23.83 -1.73
N ARG A 349 4.60 25.12 -2.04
CA ARG A 349 3.47 25.72 -2.78
C ARG A 349 3.72 25.79 -4.28
N GLY A 350 4.83 25.20 -4.76
CA GLY A 350 5.20 25.17 -6.17
C GLY A 350 5.84 26.47 -6.69
N ARG A 351 6.14 27.43 -5.82
CA ARG A 351 6.74 28.71 -6.21
C ARG A 351 8.25 28.60 -6.28
N GLU A 352 8.85 29.18 -7.31
CA GLU A 352 10.31 29.31 -7.37
C GLU A 352 10.79 30.36 -6.37
N VAL A 353 11.65 29.93 -5.46
CA VAL A 353 12.21 30.73 -4.36
C VAL A 353 13.58 31.26 -4.76
N ARG A 354 14.35 30.45 -5.50
CA ARG A 354 15.69 30.80 -5.94
C ARG A 354 16.11 29.96 -7.14
N MET A 355 17.06 30.46 -7.92
CA MET A 355 17.67 29.74 -9.03
C MET A 355 19.18 29.98 -9.06
N TRP A 356 19.92 28.95 -9.45
CA TRP A 356 21.37 29.00 -9.65
C TRP A 356 21.73 28.47 -11.02
N ALA A 357 22.69 29.12 -11.67
CA ALA A 357 23.37 28.52 -12.81
C ALA A 357 24.26 27.36 -12.31
N VAL A 358 24.22 26.24 -13.00
CA VAL A 358 25.03 25.06 -12.67
C VAL A 358 25.88 24.64 -13.85
N THR A 359 27.06 24.12 -13.53
CA THR A 359 28.09 23.75 -14.52
C THR A 359 28.21 22.23 -14.62
N GLY A 360 27.20 21.58 -15.20
CA GLY A 360 27.20 20.14 -15.45
C GLY A 360 27.54 19.29 -14.21
N ARG A 361 28.34 18.23 -14.40
CA ARG A 361 28.71 17.23 -13.37
C ARG A 361 29.70 17.72 -12.30
N LYS A 362 30.05 19.01 -12.25
CA LYS A 362 30.86 19.55 -11.15
C LYS A 362 29.98 19.78 -9.92
N VAL A 363 30.60 19.81 -8.74
CA VAL A 363 29.93 20.25 -7.52
C VAL A 363 29.63 21.74 -7.66
N ASN A 364 28.36 22.12 -7.52
CA ASN A 364 27.89 23.49 -7.54
C ASN A 364 27.50 23.90 -6.13
N TYR A 365 27.76 25.15 -5.78
CA TYR A 365 27.49 25.70 -4.45
C TYR A 365 26.20 26.52 -4.49
N LEU A 366 25.17 26.06 -3.80
CA LEU A 366 23.87 26.72 -3.71
C LEU A 366 23.84 27.53 -2.41
N SER A 367 24.07 28.85 -2.47
CA SER A 367 23.90 29.73 -1.29
C SER A 367 22.42 29.82 -0.92
N LEU A 368 22.11 29.59 0.36
CA LEU A 368 20.76 29.63 0.93
C LEU A 368 20.54 30.88 1.78
N ASP A 369 21.43 31.87 1.70
CA ASP A 369 21.32 33.11 2.48
C ASP A 369 19.96 33.79 2.25
N GLY A 370 19.18 33.99 3.30
CA GLY A 370 17.84 34.60 3.22
C GLY A 370 16.74 33.69 2.69
N VAL A 371 17.01 32.39 2.48
CA VAL A 371 15.96 31.37 2.31
C VAL A 371 15.37 31.11 3.70
N VAL A 372 14.05 31.21 3.83
CA VAL A 372 13.38 30.96 5.11
C VAL A 372 13.47 29.48 5.49
N PRO A 373 13.53 29.12 6.78
CA PRO A 373 13.48 27.73 7.19
C PRO A 373 12.27 27.01 6.61
N GLY A 374 12.46 25.78 6.13
CA GLY A 374 11.42 25.01 5.48
C GLY A 374 11.94 23.92 4.55
N VAL A 375 11.00 23.21 3.94
CA VAL A 375 11.28 22.13 2.99
C VAL A 375 11.16 22.66 1.57
N TYR A 376 12.14 22.33 0.74
CA TYR A 376 12.21 22.76 -0.65
C TYR A 376 12.55 21.61 -1.58
N MET A 377 12.20 21.79 -2.85
CA MET A 377 12.58 20.93 -3.96
C MET A 377 13.63 21.63 -4.81
N VAL A 378 14.77 20.98 -5.04
CA VAL A 378 15.81 21.40 -5.98
C VAL A 378 15.56 20.69 -7.30
N LYS A 379 15.14 21.44 -8.33
CA LYS A 379 14.92 20.95 -9.69
C LYS A 379 16.13 21.26 -10.57
N GLY A 380 16.74 20.24 -11.16
CA GLY A 380 17.77 20.40 -12.20
C GLY A 380 17.12 20.54 -13.57
N CYS A 381 17.37 21.65 -14.26
CA CYS A 381 16.78 21.97 -15.55
C CYS A 381 17.83 22.04 -16.67
N ALA A 382 17.44 21.55 -17.85
CA ALA A 382 18.20 21.70 -19.08
C ALA A 382 17.97 23.07 -19.73
N SER A 383 18.74 23.37 -20.79
CA SER A 383 18.67 24.67 -21.50
C SER A 383 17.33 24.93 -22.19
N ASP A 384 16.57 23.87 -22.46
CA ASP A 384 15.20 23.89 -22.99
C ASP A 384 14.15 24.18 -21.90
N GLY A 385 14.58 24.34 -20.64
CA GLY A 385 13.70 24.57 -19.49
C GLY A 385 13.04 23.31 -18.93
N GLN A 386 13.27 22.13 -19.53
CA GLN A 386 12.72 20.89 -19.01
C GLN A 386 13.43 20.48 -17.72
N VAL A 387 12.63 20.07 -16.74
CA VAL A 387 13.11 19.47 -15.49
C VAL A 387 13.61 18.07 -15.82
N ARG A 388 14.87 17.80 -15.49
CA ARG A 388 15.52 16.50 -15.72
C ARG A 388 15.96 15.82 -14.43
N GLU A 389 15.94 16.55 -13.32
CA GLU A 389 16.32 16.05 -12.01
C GLU A 389 15.51 16.73 -10.92
N VAL A 390 15.28 16.03 -9.83
CA VAL A 390 14.62 16.56 -8.64
C VAL A 390 15.30 15.97 -7.40
N ALA A 391 15.60 16.81 -6.42
CA ALA A 391 16.06 16.42 -5.09
C ALA A 391 15.39 17.26 -4.02
N ARG A 392 15.31 16.75 -2.79
CA ARG A 392 14.80 17.50 -1.63
C ARG A 392 15.94 18.24 -0.93
N LEU A 393 15.64 19.42 -0.39
CA LEU A 393 16.53 20.19 0.48
C LEU A 393 15.74 20.73 1.67
N VAL A 394 16.19 20.43 2.89
CA VAL A 394 15.68 21.03 4.12
C VAL A 394 16.60 22.18 4.50
N VAL A 395 16.02 23.33 4.80
CA VAL A 395 16.72 24.53 5.29
C VAL A 395 16.24 24.77 6.72
N GLU A 396 17.16 24.79 7.67
CA GLU A 396 16.90 24.98 9.11
C GLU A 396 17.17 26.42 9.55
#